data_AF-A0A7W8T7J0-F1
#
_entry.id   AF-A0A7W8T7J0-F1
#
_cell.length_a   1.000
_cell.length_b   1.000
_cell.length_c   1.000
_cell.angle_alpha   90.00
_cell.angle_beta   90.00
_cell.angle_gamma   90.00
#
_symmetry.space_group_name_H-M   'P 1'
#
loop_
_entity.id
_entity.type
_entity.pdbx_description
1 polymer ?
#
loop_
_entity_poly.entity_id
_entity_poly.type
_entity_poly.pdbx_seq_one_letter_code
_entity_poly.pdbx_strand_id
1 'polypeptide(L)'
;MDRRKCTYFFTHLMGVVAFIALAWMPVAYGKTCTEREASAADAAIDHLDTWANVNEAFNKYAQCDDGEIAEGNSEAVARLPVDHWHTLPQLGVLIKGNPSLKAFVLRHIDTTLDTDDLSRIAKLSTSSCPIGMSSLCRELAAATEKVMP
;
A
#
# COMPACT_ATOMS: atom_id res chain seq x y z
N MET A 1 -20.72 18.95 -63.29
CA MET A 1 -20.84 18.45 -61.90
C MET A 1 -20.39 19.57 -60.97
N ASP A 2 -21.33 20.22 -60.29
CA ASP A 2 -21.08 21.30 -59.32
C ASP A 2 -22.02 21.06 -58.12
N ARG A 3 -21.44 20.81 -56.94
CA ARG A 3 -22.13 20.33 -55.72
C ARG A 3 -22.79 21.45 -54.90
N ARG A 4 -22.95 22.66 -55.44
CA ARG A 4 -23.34 23.87 -54.69
C ARG A 4 -24.84 24.17 -54.57
N LYS A 5 -25.73 23.16 -54.55
CA LYS A 5 -27.19 23.42 -54.52
C LYS A 5 -28.01 22.66 -53.47
N CYS A 6 -27.40 22.19 -52.39
CA CYS A 6 -28.15 21.77 -51.19
C CYS A 6 -27.62 22.48 -49.93
N THR A 7 -27.37 23.78 -50.04
CA THR A 7 -27.40 24.66 -48.88
C THR A 7 -28.85 25.12 -48.74
N TYR A 8 -29.39 25.08 -47.52
CA TYR A 8 -30.68 25.64 -47.12
C TYR A 8 -31.93 24.75 -47.31
N PHE A 9 -31.98 23.67 -46.54
CA PHE A 9 -33.23 23.35 -45.84
C PHE A 9 -33.00 23.58 -44.34
N PHE A 10 -33.44 24.76 -43.91
CA PHE A 10 -34.00 25.06 -42.61
C PHE A 10 -33.16 24.75 -41.35
N THR A 11 -32.53 25.82 -40.89
CA THR A 11 -32.36 26.24 -39.49
C THR A 11 -33.46 25.77 -38.52
N HIS A 12 -33.03 25.53 -37.26
CA HIS A 12 -33.76 25.15 -36.04
C HIS A 12 -33.95 23.63 -35.89
N LEU A 13 -33.08 22.95 -35.13
CA LEU A 13 -33.08 23.03 -33.67
C LEU A 13 -31.66 22.87 -33.12
N MET A 14 -31.20 23.87 -32.39
CA MET A 14 -30.03 23.79 -31.50
C MET A 14 -30.30 22.74 -30.40
N GLY A 15 -29.29 21.94 -30.06
CA GLY A 15 -29.33 20.91 -29.01
C GLY A 15 -29.40 19.53 -29.66
N VAL A 16 -28.31 18.78 -29.79
CA VAL A 16 -27.56 18.21 -28.67
C VAL A 16 -26.08 18.14 -29.04
N VAL A 17 -25.28 19.04 -28.48
CA VAL A 17 -23.82 18.87 -28.38
C VAL A 17 -23.53 18.45 -26.94
N ALA A 18 -22.61 17.49 -26.80
CA ALA A 18 -21.94 17.04 -25.57
C ALA A 18 -22.58 15.88 -24.79
N PHE A 19 -21.68 15.04 -24.27
CA PHE A 19 -21.83 14.00 -23.24
C PHE A 19 -22.11 12.55 -23.67
N ILE A 20 -21.16 11.89 -24.34
CA ILE A 20 -20.88 10.45 -24.07
C ILE A 20 -19.36 10.21 -24.15
N ALA A 21 -18.63 10.67 -23.13
CA ALA A 21 -17.28 10.20 -22.83
C ALA A 21 -17.14 10.14 -21.30
N LEU A 22 -18.03 9.37 -20.66
CA LEU A 22 -17.96 9.12 -19.22
C LEU A 22 -17.69 7.62 -19.00
N ALA A 23 -16.56 7.40 -18.33
CA ALA A 23 -16.25 6.25 -17.49
C ALA A 23 -16.02 4.90 -18.19
N TRP A 24 -14.88 4.76 -18.84
CA TRP A 24 -14.07 3.55 -18.67
C TRP A 24 -13.03 3.82 -17.58
N MET A 25 -13.49 4.06 -16.35
CA MET A 25 -12.61 3.86 -15.21
C MET A 25 -12.63 2.34 -14.95
N PRO A 26 -11.51 1.63 -15.08
CA PRO A 26 -11.45 0.26 -14.60
C PRO A 26 -11.80 0.32 -13.11
N VAL A 27 -12.92 -0.29 -12.73
CA VAL A 27 -13.22 -0.53 -11.33
C VAL A 27 -12.11 -1.47 -10.86
N ALA A 28 -11.17 -0.95 -10.07
CA ALA A 28 -10.21 -1.77 -9.37
C ALA A 28 -11.00 -2.62 -8.36
N TYR A 29 -11.44 -3.80 -8.78
CA TYR A 29 -12.04 -4.79 -7.91
C TYR A 29 -10.92 -5.34 -7.02
N GLY A 30 -10.70 -4.69 -5.88
CA GLY A 30 -10.02 -5.33 -4.76
C GLY A 30 -10.80 -6.58 -4.38
N LYS A 31 -10.10 -7.66 -4.02
CA LYS A 31 -10.77 -8.84 -3.45
C LYS A 31 -11.56 -8.37 -2.21
N THR A 32 -12.80 -8.82 -2.06
CA THR A 32 -13.57 -8.53 -0.86
C THR A 32 -13.08 -9.42 0.27
N CYS A 33 -12.83 -8.86 1.46
CA CYS A 33 -12.56 -9.65 2.65
C CYS A 33 -13.86 -10.28 3.17
N THR A 34 -13.91 -11.61 3.23
CA THR A 34 -15.02 -12.31 3.88
C THR A 34 -14.85 -12.31 5.40
N GLU A 35 -15.94 -12.44 6.17
CA GLU A 35 -15.87 -12.52 7.65
C GLU A 35 -14.89 -13.60 8.13
N ARG A 36 -14.90 -14.77 7.48
CA ARG A 36 -13.97 -15.87 7.80
C ARG A 36 -12.50 -15.50 7.52
N GLU A 37 -12.25 -14.74 6.46
CA GLU A 37 -10.89 -14.26 6.17
C GLU A 37 -10.48 -13.17 7.13
N ALA A 38 -11.38 -12.25 7.50
CA ALA A 38 -11.14 -11.23 8.51
C ALA A 38 -10.75 -11.87 9.85
N SER A 39 -11.54 -12.83 10.35
CA SER A 39 -11.22 -13.54 11.60
C SER A 39 -9.89 -14.32 11.51
N ALA A 40 -9.56 -14.87 10.35
CA ALA A 40 -8.30 -15.59 10.17
C ALA A 40 -7.09 -14.64 10.00
N ALA A 41 -7.30 -13.44 9.46
CA ALA A 41 -6.30 -12.40 9.34
C ALA A 41 -6.00 -11.80 10.72
N ASP A 42 -7.05 -11.47 11.48
CA ASP A 42 -6.97 -11.00 12.86
C ASP A 42 -6.18 -11.99 13.73
N ALA A 43 -6.56 -13.27 13.73
CA ALA A 43 -5.84 -14.30 14.46
C ALA A 43 -4.38 -14.51 13.98
N ALA A 44 -4.03 -14.13 12.75
CA ALA A 44 -2.67 -14.26 12.26
C ALA A 44 -1.72 -13.17 12.80
N ILE A 45 -2.27 -12.02 13.25
CA ILE A 45 -1.50 -10.88 13.76
C ILE A 45 -0.62 -11.30 14.94
N ASP A 46 -1.14 -12.15 15.82
CA ASP A 46 -0.43 -12.71 16.99
C ASP A 46 0.81 -13.56 16.63
N HIS A 47 1.01 -13.85 15.34
CA HIS A 47 2.07 -14.71 14.83
C HIS A 47 2.99 -14.01 13.82
N LEU A 48 2.90 -12.68 13.68
CA LEU A 48 3.71 -11.88 12.77
C LEU A 48 5.09 -11.51 13.34
N ASP A 49 5.73 -12.45 14.02
CA ASP A 49 7.01 -12.31 14.73
C ASP A 49 8.24 -12.50 13.82
N THR A 50 8.04 -12.78 12.54
CA THR A 50 9.11 -12.86 11.53
C THR A 50 8.67 -12.26 10.19
N TRP A 51 9.63 -11.78 9.38
CA TRP A 51 9.33 -11.28 8.03
C TRP A 51 8.70 -12.34 7.12
N ALA A 52 9.01 -13.63 7.35
CA ALA A 52 8.40 -14.73 6.61
C ALA A 52 6.90 -14.83 6.90
N ASN A 53 6.51 -14.76 8.18
CA ASN A 53 5.12 -14.78 8.61
C ASN A 53 4.36 -13.54 8.10
N VAL A 54 4.98 -12.36 8.15
CA VAL A 54 4.41 -11.14 7.54
C VAL A 54 4.17 -11.32 6.04
N ASN A 55 5.14 -11.87 5.31
CA ASN A 55 4.96 -12.11 3.87
C ASN A 55 3.89 -13.17 3.58
N GLU A 56 3.79 -14.24 4.38
CA GLU A 56 2.73 -15.24 4.23
C GLU A 56 1.35 -14.62 4.48
N ALA A 57 1.19 -13.91 5.59
CA ALA A 57 -0.05 -13.24 5.95
C ALA A 57 -0.45 -12.21 4.88
N PHE A 58 0.50 -11.38 4.42
CA PHE A 58 0.28 -10.45 3.31
C PHE A 58 -0.26 -11.16 2.06
N ASN A 59 0.37 -12.26 1.63
CA ASN A 59 -0.06 -12.96 0.43
C ASN A 59 -1.47 -13.58 0.55
N LYS A 60 -1.88 -13.91 1.78
CA LYS A 60 -3.15 -14.59 2.05
C LYS A 60 -4.30 -13.62 2.38
N TYR A 61 -3.98 -12.51 3.04
CA TYR A 61 -4.95 -11.66 3.73
C TYR A 61 -4.82 -10.17 3.41
N ALA A 62 -3.98 -9.74 2.46
CA ALA A 62 -3.85 -8.32 2.11
C ALA A 62 -5.18 -7.61 1.79
N GLN A 63 -6.20 -8.35 1.35
CA GLN A 63 -7.54 -7.81 1.10
C GLN A 63 -8.34 -7.47 2.37
N CYS A 64 -7.90 -7.97 3.53
CA CYS A 64 -8.53 -7.76 4.84
C CYS A 64 -7.81 -6.70 5.67
N ASP A 65 -6.83 -6.01 5.09
CA ASP A 65 -6.02 -5.02 5.77
C ASP A 65 -6.78 -3.69 5.95
N ASP A 66 -7.74 -3.70 6.87
CA ASP A 66 -8.60 -2.56 7.21
C ASP A 66 -8.95 -2.59 8.72
N GLY A 67 -9.28 -1.43 9.30
CA GLY A 67 -9.64 -1.31 10.72
C GLY A 67 -8.61 -1.91 11.68
N GLU A 68 -9.10 -2.67 12.68
CA GLU A 68 -8.27 -3.31 13.72
C GLU A 68 -7.19 -4.24 13.12
N ILE A 69 -7.47 -4.89 11.99
CA ILE A 69 -6.49 -5.76 11.31
C ILE A 69 -5.34 -4.92 10.76
N ALA A 70 -5.63 -3.76 10.18
CA ALA A 70 -4.60 -2.87 9.66
C ALA A 70 -3.73 -2.30 10.79
N GLU A 71 -4.35 -1.89 11.91
CA GLU A 71 -3.64 -1.40 13.09
C GLU A 71 -2.72 -2.48 13.69
N GLY A 72 -3.21 -3.72 13.83
CA GLY A 72 -2.41 -4.84 14.32
C GLY A 72 -1.28 -5.22 13.36
N ASN A 73 -1.49 -5.14 12.05
CA ASN A 73 -0.42 -5.27 11.06
C ASN A 73 0.63 -4.16 11.20
N SER A 74 0.20 -2.91 11.44
CA SER A 74 1.11 -1.78 11.69
C SER A 74 2.01 -2.07 12.89
N GLU A 75 1.43 -2.44 14.03
CA GLU A 75 2.18 -2.78 15.24
C GLU A 75 3.18 -3.94 14.98
N ALA A 76 2.73 -5.04 14.39
CA ALA A 76 3.59 -6.19 14.09
C ALA A 76 4.74 -5.84 13.14
N VAL A 77 4.46 -5.06 12.08
CA VAL A 77 5.47 -4.58 11.13
C VAL A 77 6.48 -3.67 11.81
N ALA A 78 6.08 -2.85 12.78
CA ALA A 78 6.95 -1.95 13.52
C ALA A 78 7.82 -2.69 14.56
N ARG A 79 7.30 -3.74 15.22
CA ARG A 79 8.09 -4.53 16.18
C ARG A 79 9.33 -5.16 15.56
N LEU A 80 9.23 -5.67 14.34
CA LEU A 80 10.36 -6.32 13.66
C LEU A 80 11.61 -5.43 13.50
N PRO A 81 11.54 -4.21 12.93
CA PRO A 81 12.68 -3.31 12.89
C PRO A 81 13.06 -2.76 14.28
N VAL A 82 12.09 -2.54 15.18
CA VAL A 82 12.38 -2.04 16.52
C VAL A 82 13.21 -3.04 17.34
N ASP A 83 12.78 -4.30 17.41
CA ASP A 83 13.39 -5.34 18.25
C ASP A 83 14.44 -6.17 17.51
N HIS A 84 14.26 -6.34 16.21
CA HIS A 84 15.02 -7.29 15.40
C HIS A 84 15.62 -6.64 14.16
N TRP A 85 16.11 -5.39 14.26
CA TRP A 85 16.70 -4.64 13.14
C TRP A 85 17.69 -5.45 12.27
N HIS A 86 18.48 -6.33 12.90
CA HIS A 86 19.44 -7.20 12.21
C HIS A 86 18.80 -8.16 11.18
N THR A 87 17.48 -8.38 11.23
CA THR A 87 16.72 -9.20 10.30
C THR A 87 16.27 -8.45 9.03
N LEU A 88 16.50 -7.13 8.94
CA LEU A 88 16.12 -6.34 7.77
C LEU A 88 16.62 -6.93 6.42
N PRO A 89 17.82 -7.53 6.31
CA PRO A 89 18.23 -8.24 5.09
C PRO A 89 17.28 -9.35 4.64
N GLN A 90 16.60 -10.03 5.57
CA GLN A 90 15.61 -11.07 5.26
C GLN A 90 14.39 -10.45 4.56
N LEU A 91 13.88 -9.31 5.05
CA LEU A 91 12.85 -8.54 4.35
C LEU A 91 13.32 -8.14 2.95
N GLY A 92 14.58 -7.72 2.81
CA GLY A 92 15.16 -7.40 1.50
C GLY A 92 15.14 -8.56 0.50
N VAL A 93 15.34 -9.80 0.95
CA VAL A 93 15.22 -11.01 0.11
C VAL A 93 13.77 -11.25 -0.28
N LEU A 94 12.84 -11.15 0.67
CA LEU A 94 11.41 -11.35 0.43
C LEU A 94 10.84 -10.33 -0.55
N ILE A 95 11.21 -9.05 -0.42
CA ILE A 95 10.82 -7.98 -1.34
C ILE A 95 11.29 -8.26 -2.78
N LYS A 96 12.49 -8.86 -2.96
CA LYS A 96 12.96 -9.22 -4.30
C LYS A 96 12.07 -10.29 -4.94
N GLY A 97 11.54 -11.22 -4.15
CA GLY A 97 10.60 -12.26 -4.62
C GLY A 97 9.15 -11.76 -4.72
N ASN A 98 8.78 -10.76 -3.90
CA ASN A 98 7.44 -10.20 -3.81
C ASN A 98 7.50 -8.66 -3.66
N PRO A 99 7.66 -7.91 -4.76
CA PRO A 99 7.84 -6.45 -4.69
C PRO A 99 6.69 -5.71 -4.02
N SER A 100 5.46 -6.25 -4.07
CA SER A 100 4.28 -5.67 -3.43
C SER A 100 4.37 -5.68 -1.90
N LEU A 101 5.15 -6.59 -1.32
CA LEU A 101 5.42 -6.62 0.13
C LEU A 101 6.08 -5.33 0.61
N LYS A 102 6.89 -4.69 -0.23
CA LYS A 102 7.54 -3.42 0.15
C LYS A 102 6.50 -2.33 0.38
N ALA A 103 5.52 -2.22 -0.52
CA ALA A 103 4.45 -1.24 -0.37
C ALA A 103 3.57 -1.54 0.85
N PHE A 104 3.37 -2.84 1.17
CA PHE A 104 2.75 -3.27 2.41
C PHE A 104 3.50 -2.79 3.65
N VAL A 105 4.78 -3.12 3.77
CA VAL A 105 5.57 -2.71 4.96
C VAL A 105 5.60 -1.19 5.11
N LEU A 106 5.81 -0.44 4.02
CA LEU A 106 5.94 1.01 4.10
C LEU A 106 4.62 1.72 4.45
N ARG A 107 3.46 1.19 4.06
CA ARG A 107 2.17 1.80 4.43
C ARG A 107 1.81 1.60 5.90
N HIS A 108 2.38 0.57 6.53
CA HIS A 108 2.21 0.23 7.94
C HIS A 108 3.19 0.96 8.87
N ILE A 109 4.07 1.79 8.30
CA ILE A 109 4.77 2.84 9.05
C ILE A 109 3.90 4.08 8.99
N ASP A 110 2.92 4.15 9.89
CA ASP A 110 1.85 5.13 9.86
C ASP A 110 1.62 5.82 11.22
N THR A 111 0.58 6.64 11.32
CA THR A 111 0.23 7.43 12.50
C THR A 111 -0.39 6.64 13.64
N THR A 112 -0.67 5.35 13.46
CA THR A 112 -1.20 4.48 14.51
C THR A 112 -0.09 3.95 15.43
N LEU A 113 1.16 4.05 15.00
CA LEU A 113 2.34 3.61 15.75
C LEU A 113 2.71 4.56 16.88
N ASP A 114 3.34 3.98 17.91
CA ASP A 114 3.97 4.76 18.97
C ASP A 114 5.12 5.64 18.43
N THR A 115 5.21 6.87 18.95
CA THR A 115 6.19 7.85 18.47
C THR A 115 7.64 7.46 18.79
N ASP A 116 7.88 6.71 19.87
CA ASP A 116 9.22 6.21 20.21
C ASP A 116 9.63 5.10 19.24
N ASP A 117 8.70 4.25 18.80
CA ASP A 117 8.95 3.23 17.78
C ASP A 117 9.26 3.85 16.42
N LEU A 118 8.46 4.85 15.98
CA LEU A 118 8.75 5.64 14.78
C LEU A 118 10.15 6.28 14.84
N SER A 119 10.46 6.93 15.97
CA SER A 119 11.76 7.56 16.20
C SER A 119 12.92 6.55 16.17
N ARG A 120 12.71 5.35 16.72
CA ARG A 120 13.69 4.27 16.70
C ARG A 120 13.91 3.73 15.29
N ILE A 121 12.85 3.50 14.52
CA ILE A 121 12.94 3.06 13.12
C ILE A 121 13.70 4.10 12.28
N ALA A 122 13.39 5.39 12.44
CA ALA A 122 14.08 6.49 11.75
C ALA A 122 15.60 6.50 12.07
N LYS A 123 15.94 6.39 13.35
CA LYS A 123 17.34 6.35 13.81
C LYS A 123 18.09 5.14 13.26
N LEU A 124 17.49 3.96 13.32
CA LEU A 124 18.12 2.73 12.83
C LEU A 124 18.32 2.78 11.30
N SER A 125 17.33 3.29 10.58
CA SER A 125 17.36 3.49 9.13
C SER A 125 18.51 4.40 8.68
N THR A 126 18.81 5.45 9.45
CA THR A 126 19.84 6.43 9.10
C THR A 126 21.25 6.07 9.60
N SER A 127 21.34 5.47 10.79
CA SER A 127 22.63 5.23 11.47
C SER A 127 23.16 3.80 11.39
N SER A 128 22.28 2.82 11.13
CA SER A 128 22.57 1.39 11.24
C SER A 128 22.09 0.60 10.02
N CYS A 129 22.02 1.24 8.85
CA CYS A 129 21.55 0.60 7.63
C CYS A 129 22.49 -0.54 7.19
N PRO A 130 21.98 -1.77 6.98
CA PRO A 130 22.79 -2.87 6.47
C PRO A 130 23.38 -2.60 5.07
N ILE A 131 24.55 -3.19 4.79
CA ILE A 131 25.22 -3.07 3.49
C ILE A 131 24.29 -3.55 2.37
N GLY A 132 24.20 -2.76 1.30
CA GLY A 132 23.35 -3.08 0.14
C GLY A 132 21.86 -2.79 0.33
N MET A 133 21.45 -2.17 1.45
CA MET A 133 20.04 -1.87 1.75
C MET A 133 19.69 -0.37 1.74
N SER A 134 20.59 0.48 1.25
CA SER A 134 20.44 1.95 1.30
C SER A 134 19.11 2.46 0.74
N SER A 135 18.53 1.80 -0.27
CA SER A 135 17.21 2.18 -0.80
C SER A 135 16.09 1.90 0.20
N LEU A 136 16.06 0.72 0.81
CA LEU A 136 15.01 0.36 1.76
C LEU A 136 15.10 1.20 3.04
N CYS A 137 16.32 1.40 3.56
CA CYS A 137 16.53 2.25 4.74
C CYS A 137 16.06 3.70 4.50
N ARG A 138 16.35 4.28 3.32
CA ARG A 138 15.87 5.62 2.98
C ARG A 138 14.34 5.68 2.88
N GLU A 139 13.71 4.65 2.33
CA GLU A 139 12.25 4.56 2.24
C GLU A 139 11.60 4.42 3.62
N LEU A 140 12.20 3.64 4.53
CA LEU A 140 11.74 3.52 5.93
C LEU A 140 11.87 4.86 6.68
N ALA A 141 13.03 5.54 6.59
CA ALA A 141 13.21 6.86 7.19
C ALA A 141 12.19 7.87 6.64
N ALA A 142 12.01 7.91 5.32
CA ALA A 142 11.04 8.80 4.70
C ALA A 142 9.58 8.45 5.06
N ALA A 143 9.26 7.18 5.35
CA ALA A 143 7.95 6.80 5.85
C ALA A 143 7.74 7.34 7.27
N THR A 144 8.72 7.18 8.16
CA THR A 144 8.65 7.73 9.53
C THR A 144 8.52 9.26 9.54
N GLU A 145 9.31 9.98 8.74
CA GLU A 145 9.26 11.45 8.66
C GLU A 145 7.89 12.00 8.24
N LYS A 146 7.10 11.24 7.46
CA LYS A 146 5.77 11.67 7.01
C LYS A 146 4.72 11.62 8.10
N VAL A 147 4.93 10.80 9.13
CA VAL A 147 3.90 10.46 10.12
C VAL A 147 4.29 10.84 11.54
N MET A 148 5.55 11.24 11.76
CA MET A 148 5.97 11.88 12.99
C MET A 148 5.24 13.22 13.19
N PRO A 149 4.73 13.50 14.40
CA PRO A 149 4.02 14.73 14.74
C PRO A 149 4.93 15.97 14.84
#